data_AF-A0A183TMI8-F1
#
_entry.id   AF-A0A183TMI8-F1
#
_cell.length_a   1.000
_cell.length_b   1.000
_cell.length_c   1.000
_cell.angle_alpha   90.00
_cell.angle_beta   90.00
_cell.angle_gamma   90.00
#
_symmetry.space_group_name_H-M   'P 1'
#
loop_
_entity.id
_entity.type
_entity.pdbx_description
1 polymer ?
#
loop_
_entity_poly.entity_id
_entity_poly.type
_entity_poly.pdbx_seq_one_letter_code
_entity_poly.pdbx_strand_id
1 'polypeptide(L)'
;MAQGVALPYVSEKFSDPNSRDLHDALTDLCTVYSKIKNPPSPEDLRIIFHHAVRSLVRDPDCLRFLDSDDRERLVKNDSGPVPFKTDLVGYPCSPLYAHIGNYLALIAMSGIDRLQRIIELAQPIPQMLRYWTPEQFRRRVELLLGIVGKRGMLDLLQMRKTVGSRNVFPFTREEIIESGKELHHRFAELTLAGRAVAKHAVRDSTKAWWGECTGTEEEKNARGQVLIERVLDEALWINIHGLPVSIVTLCYAPNHFLWVTLPTKSGRIEWPIRDY
;
A
#
# COMPACT_ATOMS: atom_id res chain seq x y z
N MET A 1 -23.95 13.27 -29.68
CA MET A 1 -24.51 12.79 -28.41
C MET A 1 -25.06 11.39 -28.63
N ALA A 2 -24.31 10.37 -28.25
CA ALA A 2 -24.80 9.00 -28.13
C ALA A 2 -24.66 8.64 -26.65
N GLN A 3 -25.80 8.59 -25.96
CA GLN A 3 -25.87 8.16 -24.57
C GLN A 3 -25.45 6.68 -24.52
N GLY A 4 -24.25 6.43 -24.00
CA GLY A 4 -23.79 5.08 -23.69
C GLY A 4 -24.65 4.53 -22.55
N VAL A 5 -25.49 3.55 -22.87
CA VAL A 5 -26.25 2.80 -21.87
C VAL A 5 -25.24 2.12 -20.95
N ALA A 6 -25.15 2.57 -19.70
CA ALA A 6 -24.43 1.86 -18.66
C ALA A 6 -25.12 0.49 -18.48
N LEU A 7 -24.43 -0.59 -18.85
CA LEU A 7 -24.94 -1.94 -18.65
C LEU A 7 -24.95 -2.25 -17.14
N PRO A 8 -26.10 -2.62 -16.56
CA PRO A 8 -26.21 -2.91 -15.14
C PRO A 8 -25.79 -4.36 -14.89
N TYR A 9 -24.52 -4.75 -15.08
CA TYR A 9 -24.16 -6.15 -14.82
C TYR A 9 -22.66 -6.44 -14.67
N VAL A 10 -21.99 -5.78 -13.73
CA VAL A 10 -20.73 -6.29 -13.15
C VAL A 10 -20.77 -5.99 -11.65
N SER A 11 -20.85 -4.73 -11.23
CA SER A 11 -20.66 -4.32 -9.83
C SER A 11 -21.51 -5.04 -8.78
N GLU A 12 -22.77 -5.41 -9.08
CA GLU A 12 -23.64 -6.10 -8.11
C GLU A 12 -23.18 -7.54 -7.81
N LYS A 13 -22.53 -8.22 -8.75
CA LYS A 13 -22.03 -9.59 -8.54
C LYS A 13 -20.70 -9.63 -7.80
N PHE A 14 -19.83 -8.62 -7.86
CA PHE A 14 -18.46 -8.69 -7.28
C PHE A 14 -18.37 -8.11 -5.86
N SER A 15 -19.48 -8.08 -5.13
CA SER A 15 -19.65 -7.41 -3.84
C SER A 15 -19.11 -8.20 -2.62
N ASP A 16 -18.77 -9.48 -2.80
CA ASP A 16 -18.04 -10.29 -1.80
C ASP A 16 -16.67 -10.75 -2.34
N PRO A 17 -15.57 -10.06 -1.97
CA PRO A 17 -14.22 -10.40 -2.38
C PRO A 17 -13.59 -11.56 -1.59
N ASN A 18 -14.24 -12.04 -0.52
CA ASN A 18 -13.68 -13.09 0.33
C ASN A 18 -14.05 -14.51 -0.14
N SER A 19 -15.10 -14.68 -0.94
CA SER A 19 -15.60 -16.01 -1.35
C SER A 19 -15.15 -16.51 -2.72
N ARG A 20 -14.40 -15.73 -3.50
CA ARG A 20 -14.03 -16.13 -4.88
C ARG A 20 -12.59 -16.59 -5.00
N ASP A 21 -12.43 -17.85 -5.39
CA ASP A 21 -11.16 -18.33 -5.94
C ASP A 21 -10.83 -17.53 -7.22
N LEU A 22 -9.54 -17.34 -7.50
CA LEU A 22 -9.06 -16.75 -8.76
C LEU A 22 -9.71 -17.45 -9.96
N HIS A 23 -9.91 -18.76 -9.86
CA HIS A 23 -10.59 -19.58 -10.85
C HIS A 23 -12.02 -19.10 -11.13
N ASP A 24 -12.82 -18.81 -10.10
CA ASP A 24 -14.21 -18.35 -10.26
C ASP A 24 -14.27 -16.95 -10.85
N ALA A 25 -13.43 -16.04 -10.34
CA ALA A 25 -13.36 -14.65 -10.83
C ALA A 25 -12.95 -14.59 -12.30
N LEU A 26 -11.94 -15.36 -12.71
CA LEU A 26 -11.51 -15.43 -14.10
C LEU A 26 -12.48 -16.22 -14.97
N THR A 27 -13.13 -17.27 -14.48
CA THR A 27 -14.12 -18.03 -15.26
C THR A 27 -15.33 -17.17 -15.59
N ASP A 28 -15.83 -16.39 -14.62
CA ASP A 28 -16.92 -15.43 -14.84
C ASP A 28 -16.51 -14.38 -15.87
N LEU A 29 -15.31 -13.80 -15.74
CA LEU A 29 -14.85 -12.75 -16.65
C LEU A 29 -14.50 -13.29 -18.04
N CYS A 30 -13.87 -14.46 -18.17
CA CYS A 30 -13.66 -15.14 -19.44
C CYS A 30 -15.00 -15.54 -20.09
N THR A 31 -16.02 -15.92 -19.31
CA THR A 31 -17.36 -16.20 -19.84
C THR A 31 -18.04 -14.93 -20.37
N VAL A 32 -17.85 -13.81 -19.69
CA VAL A 32 -18.34 -12.48 -20.12
C VAL A 32 -17.58 -12.01 -21.38
N TYR A 33 -16.26 -12.11 -21.41
CA TYR A 33 -15.41 -11.57 -22.48
C TYR A 33 -15.20 -12.50 -23.68
N SER A 34 -15.47 -13.80 -23.55
CA SER A 34 -15.55 -14.73 -24.69
C SER A 34 -16.77 -14.44 -25.58
N LYS A 35 -17.83 -13.83 -25.01
CA LYS A 35 -19.08 -13.52 -25.71
C LYS A 35 -19.14 -12.10 -26.26
N ILE A 36 -18.27 -11.19 -25.80
CA ILE A 36 -18.34 -9.75 -26.10
C ILE A 36 -17.08 -9.30 -26.87
N LYS A 37 -17.27 -8.55 -27.97
CA LYS A 37 -16.16 -8.01 -28.81
C LYS A 37 -15.39 -6.85 -28.18
N ASN A 38 -15.81 -6.33 -27.03
CA ASN A 38 -15.17 -5.21 -26.34
C ASN A 38 -14.02 -5.67 -25.44
N PRO A 39 -13.00 -4.82 -25.24
CA PRO A 39 -11.94 -5.06 -24.26
C PRO A 39 -12.49 -5.02 -22.82
N PRO A 40 -11.78 -5.63 -21.85
CA PRO A 40 -12.17 -5.58 -20.45
C PRO A 40 -12.17 -4.16 -19.90
N SER A 41 -13.13 -3.85 -19.03
CA SER A 41 -13.18 -2.55 -18.37
C SER A 41 -12.01 -2.39 -17.39
N PRO A 42 -11.63 -1.15 -17.03
CA PRO A 42 -10.62 -0.91 -16.03
C PRO A 42 -10.86 -1.60 -14.69
N GLU A 43 -12.13 -1.67 -14.27
CA GLU A 43 -12.51 -2.31 -13.03
C GLU A 43 -12.34 -3.83 -13.09
N ASP A 44 -12.67 -4.44 -14.24
CA ASP A 44 -12.49 -5.88 -14.43
C ASP A 44 -11.01 -6.26 -14.38
N LEU A 45 -10.14 -5.47 -15.02
CA LEU A 45 -8.70 -5.69 -14.94
C LEU A 45 -8.21 -5.56 -13.50
N ARG A 46 -8.66 -4.54 -12.75
CA ARG A 46 -8.30 -4.37 -11.35
C ARG A 46 -8.69 -5.59 -10.51
N ILE A 47 -9.92 -6.08 -10.64
CA ILE A 47 -10.41 -7.28 -9.95
C ILE A 47 -9.55 -8.50 -10.29
N ILE A 48 -9.30 -8.74 -11.58
CA ILE A 48 -8.52 -9.88 -12.05
C ILE A 48 -7.08 -9.85 -11.50
N PHE A 49 -6.40 -8.71 -11.62
CA PHE A 49 -5.05 -8.57 -11.10
C PHE A 49 -5.01 -8.69 -9.57
N HIS A 50 -6.00 -8.15 -8.86
CA HIS A 50 -6.14 -8.30 -7.41
C HIS A 50 -6.16 -9.77 -7.01
N HIS A 51 -7.04 -10.58 -7.62
CA HIS A 51 -7.12 -12.01 -7.32
C HIS A 51 -5.83 -12.76 -7.69
N ALA A 52 -5.23 -12.43 -8.84
CA ALA A 52 -4.00 -13.12 -9.26
C ALA A 52 -2.84 -12.83 -8.32
N VAL A 53 -2.60 -11.56 -7.96
CA VAL A 53 -1.54 -11.19 -7.01
C VAL A 53 -1.82 -11.82 -5.63
N ARG A 54 -3.08 -11.77 -5.16
CA ARG A 54 -3.48 -12.44 -3.90
C ARG A 54 -3.11 -13.92 -3.90
N SER A 55 -3.43 -14.63 -4.98
CA SER A 55 -3.16 -16.08 -5.12
C SER A 55 -1.66 -16.39 -5.15
N LEU A 56 -0.84 -15.50 -5.72
CA LEU A 56 0.61 -15.69 -5.86
C LEU A 56 1.34 -15.40 -4.55
N VAL A 57 0.91 -14.37 -3.82
CA VAL A 57 1.49 -14.03 -2.51
C VAL A 57 1.18 -15.10 -1.47
N ARG A 58 -0.01 -15.71 -1.53
CA ARG A 58 -0.41 -16.80 -0.62
C ARG A 58 0.20 -18.16 -0.97
N ASP A 59 0.72 -18.33 -2.19
CA ASP A 59 1.37 -19.57 -2.63
C ASP A 59 2.88 -19.53 -2.32
N PRO A 60 3.37 -20.37 -1.38
CA PRO A 60 4.78 -20.37 -0.98
C PRO A 60 5.74 -20.82 -2.10
N ASP A 61 5.27 -21.55 -3.11
CA ASP A 61 6.10 -22.05 -4.20
C ASP A 61 6.33 -21.02 -5.31
N CYS A 62 5.47 -20.00 -5.37
CA CYS A 62 5.56 -18.86 -6.29
C CYS A 62 6.36 -17.72 -5.67
N LEU A 63 6.92 -16.81 -6.47
CA LEU A 63 7.61 -15.59 -5.97
C LEU A 63 8.67 -15.86 -4.89
N ARG A 64 9.60 -16.78 -5.15
CA ARG A 64 10.63 -17.26 -4.19
C ARG A 64 11.53 -16.18 -3.58
N PHE A 65 11.48 -14.95 -4.09
CA PHE A 65 12.16 -13.79 -3.50
C PHE A 65 11.42 -13.18 -2.31
N LEU A 66 10.21 -13.63 -2.01
CA LEU A 66 9.42 -13.25 -0.83
C LEU A 66 9.60 -14.30 0.28
N ASP A 67 10.05 -13.84 1.45
CA ASP A 67 10.08 -14.66 2.67
C ASP A 67 8.70 -14.73 3.36
N SER A 68 8.63 -15.42 4.50
CA SER A 68 7.39 -15.55 5.27
C SER A 68 6.85 -14.21 5.76
N ASP A 69 7.74 -13.33 6.21
CA ASP A 69 7.39 -12.04 6.82
C ASP A 69 6.86 -11.09 5.75
N ASP A 70 7.43 -11.14 4.55
CA ASP A 70 6.96 -10.42 3.38
C ASP A 70 5.53 -10.82 3.00
N ARG A 71 5.27 -12.13 2.96
CA ARG A 71 3.94 -12.66 2.60
C ARG A 71 2.91 -12.28 3.64
N GLU A 72 3.24 -12.44 4.92
CA GLU A 72 2.39 -12.00 6.03
C GLU A 72 2.09 -10.51 5.90
N ARG A 73 3.10 -9.68 5.61
CA ARG A 73 2.91 -8.23 5.45
C ARG A 73 1.98 -7.89 4.31
N LEU A 74 2.16 -8.53 3.16
CA LEU A 74 1.41 -8.25 1.94
C LEU A 74 -0.09 -8.55 2.10
N VAL A 75 -0.45 -9.58 2.88
CA VAL A 75 -1.84 -10.04 3.09
C VAL A 75 -2.46 -9.57 4.41
N LYS A 76 -1.74 -8.79 5.22
CA LYS A 76 -2.24 -8.31 6.51
C LYS A 76 -3.52 -7.50 6.33
N ASN A 77 -4.45 -7.64 7.27
CA ASN A 77 -5.77 -6.95 7.28
C ASN A 77 -6.57 -7.13 5.97
N ASP A 78 -6.47 -8.30 5.32
CA ASP A 78 -7.26 -8.66 4.14
C ASP A 78 -8.76 -8.81 4.49
N SER A 79 -9.48 -7.67 4.54
CA SER A 79 -10.87 -7.57 4.98
C SER A 79 -11.88 -7.25 3.87
N GLY A 80 -11.44 -7.11 2.62
CA GLY A 80 -12.33 -6.95 1.48
C GLY A 80 -11.78 -6.05 0.37
N PRO A 81 -12.64 -5.41 -0.44
CA PRO A 81 -12.19 -4.66 -1.60
C PRO A 81 -11.48 -3.38 -1.13
N VAL A 82 -10.22 -3.22 -1.52
CA VAL A 82 -9.43 -2.05 -1.16
C VAL A 82 -9.72 -0.93 -2.17
N PRO A 83 -10.10 0.28 -1.72
CA PRO A 83 -10.22 1.43 -2.61
C PRO A 83 -8.93 1.65 -3.39
N PHE A 84 -9.04 1.81 -4.71
CA PHE A 84 -7.85 2.08 -5.49
C PHE A 84 -7.40 3.52 -5.29
N LYS A 85 -6.16 3.64 -4.84
CA LYS A 85 -5.45 4.89 -4.70
C LYS A 85 -5.00 5.40 -6.08
N THR A 86 -5.80 6.27 -6.69
CA THR A 86 -5.50 6.90 -7.99
C THR A 86 -4.44 7.99 -7.90
N ASP A 87 -4.29 8.61 -6.73
CA ASP A 87 -3.36 9.70 -6.50
C ASP A 87 -2.05 9.23 -5.85
N LEU A 88 -1.00 10.03 -5.99
CA LEU A 88 0.30 9.78 -5.32
C LEU A 88 0.29 10.20 -3.84
N VAL A 89 -0.86 10.62 -3.30
CA VAL A 89 -1.03 11.17 -1.95
C VAL A 89 -1.59 10.12 -1.01
N GLY A 90 -0.94 9.92 0.13
CA GLY A 90 -1.38 9.05 1.23
C GLY A 90 -0.55 7.77 1.40
N TYR A 91 -0.54 7.25 2.61
CA TYR A 91 0.14 6.01 2.96
C TYR A 91 -0.68 4.80 2.48
N PRO A 92 -0.04 3.73 1.93
CA PRO A 92 -0.78 2.58 1.41
C PRO A 92 -1.62 1.90 2.48
N CYS A 93 -2.86 1.57 2.13
CA CYS A 93 -3.74 0.80 2.99
C CYS A 93 -3.44 -0.69 2.86
N SER A 94 -3.81 -1.44 3.89
CA SER A 94 -3.75 -2.90 3.83
C SER A 94 -5.03 -3.48 3.24
N PRO A 95 -4.97 -4.66 2.59
CA PRO A 95 -3.76 -5.41 2.25
C PRO A 95 -2.96 -4.80 1.08
N LEU A 96 -1.63 -4.85 1.18
CA LEU A 96 -0.73 -4.23 0.21
C LEU A 96 -0.77 -4.88 -1.18
N TYR A 97 -1.05 -6.19 -1.24
CA TYR A 97 -1.13 -6.91 -2.52
C TYR A 97 -2.19 -6.32 -3.45
N ALA A 98 -3.25 -5.72 -2.90
CA ALA A 98 -4.34 -5.11 -3.66
C ALA A 98 -3.85 -3.88 -4.43
N HIS A 99 -3.05 -3.02 -3.79
CA HIS A 99 -2.43 -1.87 -4.45
C HIS A 99 -1.52 -2.31 -5.59
N ILE A 100 -0.71 -3.35 -5.38
CA ILE A 100 0.15 -3.93 -6.42
C ILE A 100 -0.68 -4.40 -7.62
N GLY A 101 -1.77 -5.15 -7.38
CA GLY A 101 -2.68 -5.59 -8.44
C GLY A 101 -3.28 -4.42 -9.22
N ASN A 102 -3.72 -3.37 -8.52
CA ASN A 102 -4.28 -2.19 -9.18
C ASN A 102 -3.26 -1.45 -10.05
N TYR A 103 -2.01 -1.30 -9.63
CA TYR A 103 -0.97 -0.68 -10.47
C TYR A 103 -0.61 -1.54 -11.67
N LEU A 104 -0.57 -2.85 -11.53
CA LEU A 104 -0.38 -3.75 -12.68
C LEU A 104 -1.53 -3.61 -13.68
N ALA A 105 -2.77 -3.48 -13.20
CA ALA A 105 -3.92 -3.19 -14.06
C ALA A 105 -3.78 -1.84 -14.78
N LEU A 106 -3.36 -0.78 -14.07
CA LEU A 106 -3.08 0.51 -14.70
C LEU A 106 -2.02 0.41 -15.79
N ILE A 107 -0.89 -0.23 -15.52
CA ILE A 107 0.21 -0.40 -16.49
C ILE A 107 -0.26 -1.19 -17.71
N ALA A 108 -1.09 -2.22 -17.51
CA ALA A 108 -1.68 -3.00 -18.59
C ALA A 108 -2.64 -2.19 -19.47
N MET A 109 -3.27 -1.14 -18.93
CA MET A 109 -4.22 -0.29 -19.65
C MET A 109 -3.59 0.92 -20.32
N SER A 110 -2.76 1.66 -19.60
CA SER A 110 -2.27 2.97 -20.06
C SER A 110 -1.05 2.84 -20.96
N GLY A 111 -0.25 1.78 -20.80
CA GLY A 111 1.06 1.66 -21.43
C GLY A 111 2.05 2.75 -20.99
N ILE A 112 1.69 3.53 -19.96
CA ILE A 112 2.48 4.64 -19.43
C ILE A 112 3.13 4.16 -18.14
N ASP A 113 4.42 3.81 -18.21
CA ASP A 113 5.29 3.70 -17.03
C ASP A 113 6.79 3.80 -17.39
N ARG A 114 7.63 4.08 -16.39
CA ARG A 114 9.10 4.18 -16.47
C ARG A 114 9.83 2.84 -16.67
N LEU A 115 9.09 1.74 -16.77
CA LEU A 115 9.60 0.38 -16.81
C LEU A 115 9.19 -0.30 -18.14
N GLN A 116 9.83 0.10 -19.25
CA GLN A 116 9.54 -0.35 -20.62
C GLN A 116 9.32 -1.87 -20.76
N ARG A 117 10.08 -2.69 -20.01
CA ARG A 117 9.96 -4.16 -20.01
C ARG A 117 8.65 -4.69 -19.43
N ILE A 118 8.04 -3.98 -18.48
CA ILE A 118 6.73 -4.37 -17.90
C ILE A 118 5.63 -4.08 -18.92
N ILE A 119 5.73 -2.96 -19.63
CA ILE A 119 4.75 -2.56 -20.66
C ILE A 119 4.66 -3.64 -21.74
N GLU A 120 5.77 -4.09 -22.30
CA GLU A 120 5.79 -5.14 -23.33
C GLU A 120 5.13 -6.45 -22.86
N LEU A 121 5.24 -6.75 -21.57
CA LEU A 121 4.69 -7.99 -21.01
C LEU A 121 3.23 -7.86 -20.58
N ALA A 122 2.79 -6.66 -20.18
CA ALA A 122 1.47 -6.37 -19.65
C ALA A 122 0.47 -5.86 -20.71
N GLN A 123 0.92 -5.16 -21.75
CA GLN A 123 0.06 -4.59 -22.79
C GLN A 123 -0.76 -5.61 -23.59
N PRO A 124 -0.28 -6.84 -23.87
CA PRO A 124 -1.10 -7.84 -24.54
C PRO A 124 -2.25 -8.37 -23.68
N ILE A 125 -2.21 -8.19 -22.36
CA ILE A 125 -3.10 -8.84 -21.41
C ILE A 125 -4.59 -8.60 -21.73
N PRO A 126 -5.07 -7.36 -21.95
CA PRO A 126 -6.48 -7.12 -22.22
C PRO A 126 -7.02 -7.85 -23.47
N GLN A 127 -6.16 -8.02 -24.49
CA GLN A 127 -6.53 -8.71 -25.73
C GLN A 127 -6.44 -10.23 -25.57
N MET A 128 -5.49 -10.70 -24.77
CA MET A 128 -5.20 -12.11 -24.56
C MET A 128 -6.12 -12.78 -23.52
N LEU A 129 -6.81 -12.02 -22.68
CA LEU A 129 -7.77 -12.55 -21.70
C LEU A 129 -8.89 -13.41 -22.32
N ARG A 130 -9.16 -13.28 -23.63
CA ARG A 130 -10.09 -14.15 -24.37
C ARG A 130 -9.56 -15.56 -24.61
N TYR A 131 -8.24 -15.74 -24.57
CA TYR A 131 -7.56 -16.97 -24.97
C TYR A 131 -6.82 -17.63 -23.81
N TRP A 132 -6.65 -16.92 -22.69
CA TRP A 132 -5.94 -17.43 -21.54
C TRP A 132 -6.87 -18.10 -20.54
N THR A 133 -6.45 -19.28 -20.08
CA THR A 133 -6.96 -19.92 -18.88
C THR A 133 -6.56 -19.12 -17.62
N PRO A 134 -7.28 -19.31 -16.50
CA PRO A 134 -6.89 -18.73 -15.22
C PRO A 134 -5.42 -18.96 -14.85
N GLU A 135 -4.94 -20.20 -15.00
CA GLU A 135 -3.54 -20.57 -14.81
C GLU A 135 -2.56 -19.81 -15.71
N GLN A 136 -2.87 -19.65 -16.99
CA GLN A 136 -2.00 -18.90 -17.91
C GLN A 136 -1.89 -17.43 -17.53
N PHE A 137 -3.02 -16.81 -17.16
CA PHE A 137 -3.02 -15.44 -16.65
C PHE A 137 -2.21 -15.34 -15.35
N ARG A 138 -2.46 -16.25 -14.38
CA ARG A 138 -1.73 -16.32 -13.12
C ARG A 138 -0.22 -16.43 -13.34
N ARG A 139 0.23 -17.32 -14.23
CA ARG A 139 1.65 -17.49 -14.58
C ARG A 139 2.23 -16.23 -15.24
N ARG A 140 1.44 -15.53 -16.06
CA ARG A 140 1.89 -14.26 -16.64
C ARG A 140 2.10 -13.18 -15.58
N VAL A 141 1.18 -13.08 -14.61
CA VAL A 141 1.33 -12.17 -13.46
C VAL A 141 2.52 -12.57 -12.59
N GLU A 142 2.76 -13.87 -12.38
CA GLU A 142 3.94 -14.36 -11.68
C GLU A 142 5.23 -13.94 -12.37
N LEU A 143 5.32 -14.07 -13.70
CA LEU A 143 6.48 -13.62 -14.47
C LEU A 143 6.70 -12.11 -14.36
N LEU A 144 5.62 -11.31 -14.43
CA LEU A 144 5.68 -9.87 -14.22
C LEU A 144 6.24 -9.53 -12.84
N LEU A 145 5.69 -10.14 -11.79
CA LEU A 145 6.14 -9.96 -10.40
C LEU A 145 7.58 -10.46 -10.19
N GLY A 146 7.97 -11.54 -10.87
CA GLY A 146 9.34 -12.06 -10.89
C GLY A 146 10.35 -11.09 -11.50
N ILE A 147 9.98 -10.39 -12.57
CA ILE A 147 10.84 -9.41 -13.24
C ILE A 147 11.00 -8.15 -12.40
N VAL A 148 9.92 -7.66 -11.80
CA VAL A 148 10.01 -6.47 -10.93
C VAL A 148 10.69 -6.78 -9.59
N GLY A 149 10.54 -8.03 -9.11
CA GLY A 149 11.05 -8.50 -7.84
C GLY A 149 10.52 -7.69 -6.64
N LYS A 150 11.10 -7.95 -5.47
CA LYS A 150 10.72 -7.28 -4.22
C LYS A 150 10.81 -5.76 -4.31
N ARG A 151 11.87 -5.24 -4.94
CA ARG A 151 12.08 -3.79 -5.05
C ARG A 151 11.05 -3.13 -5.95
N GLY A 152 10.75 -3.72 -7.10
CA GLY A 152 9.72 -3.17 -7.98
C GLY A 152 8.32 -3.27 -7.37
N MET A 153 8.03 -4.31 -6.56
CA MET A 153 6.78 -4.34 -5.77
C MET A 153 6.69 -3.17 -4.78
N LEU A 154 7.79 -2.80 -4.13
CA LEU A 154 7.83 -1.60 -3.27
C LEU A 154 7.65 -0.31 -4.09
N ASP A 155 8.19 -0.25 -5.30
CA ASP A 155 8.01 0.91 -6.19
C ASP A 155 6.54 1.04 -6.64
N LEU A 156 5.85 -0.09 -6.89
CA LEU A 156 4.39 -0.11 -7.13
C LEU A 156 3.61 0.38 -5.90
N LEU A 157 4.11 0.13 -4.68
CA LEU A 157 3.57 0.72 -3.45
C LEU A 157 3.99 2.19 -3.23
N GLN A 158 4.59 2.83 -4.24
CA GLN A 158 5.10 4.21 -4.21
C GLN A 158 6.21 4.44 -3.18
N MET A 159 6.85 3.36 -2.71
CA MET A 159 7.96 3.46 -1.76
C MET A 159 9.19 3.98 -2.49
N ARG A 160 9.83 4.97 -1.90
CA ARG A 160 11.04 5.60 -2.42
C ARG A 160 12.27 4.82 -1.97
N LYS A 161 13.38 5.07 -2.67
CA LYS A 161 14.68 4.49 -2.36
C LYS A 161 15.71 5.61 -2.28
N THR A 162 16.43 5.65 -1.17
CA THR A 162 17.56 6.53 -0.93
C THR A 162 18.68 5.73 -0.26
N VAL A 163 19.81 6.38 0.02
CA VAL A 163 20.90 5.74 0.77
C VAL A 163 20.41 5.34 2.15
N GLY A 164 20.59 4.07 2.51
CA GLY A 164 20.13 3.50 3.78
C GLY A 164 18.72 2.90 3.76
N SER A 165 17.99 2.99 2.64
CA SER A 165 16.71 2.31 2.47
C SER A 165 16.83 0.79 2.62
N ARG A 166 15.80 0.18 3.20
CA ARG A 166 15.62 -1.27 3.30
C ARG A 166 14.50 -1.71 2.37
N ASN A 167 14.67 -2.88 1.75
CA ASN A 167 13.62 -3.50 0.96
C ASN A 167 12.74 -4.34 1.88
N VAL A 168 11.87 -3.66 2.62
CA VAL A 168 10.88 -4.25 3.54
C VAL A 168 9.52 -3.68 3.18
N PHE A 169 8.48 -4.49 3.25
CA PHE A 169 7.11 -4.01 2.99
C PHE A 169 6.63 -3.11 4.13
N PRO A 170 5.88 -2.03 3.81
CA PRO A 170 5.38 -1.09 4.81
C PRO A 170 4.52 -1.76 5.87
N PHE A 171 4.65 -1.28 7.11
CA PHE A 171 3.74 -1.61 8.20
C PHE A 171 2.34 -1.09 7.88
N THR A 172 1.31 -1.71 8.44
CA THR A 172 -0.06 -1.21 8.26
C THR A 172 -0.23 0.13 8.95
N ARG A 173 -1.23 0.91 8.52
CA ARG A 173 -1.55 2.20 9.15
C ARG A 173 -1.88 2.02 10.62
N GLU A 174 -2.59 0.95 10.96
CA GLU A 174 -2.97 0.61 12.33
C GLU A 174 -1.73 0.33 13.19
N GLU A 175 -0.75 -0.42 12.68
CA GLU A 175 0.51 -0.66 13.39
C GLU A 175 1.27 0.64 13.67
N ILE A 176 1.28 1.56 12.70
CA ILE A 176 1.94 2.86 12.84
C ILE A 176 1.21 3.72 13.88
N ILE A 177 -0.11 3.84 13.78
CA ILE A 177 -0.95 4.61 14.70
C ILE A 177 -0.81 4.07 16.13
N GLU A 178 -0.90 2.75 16.30
CA GLU A 178 -0.81 2.12 17.62
C GLU A 178 0.58 2.30 18.25
N SER A 179 1.65 2.23 17.46
CA SER A 179 3.00 2.54 17.98
C SER A 179 3.12 3.97 18.50
N GLY A 180 2.31 4.90 17.99
CA GLY A 180 2.25 6.28 18.49
C GLY A 180 1.58 6.39 19.86
N LYS A 181 0.71 5.44 20.23
CA LYS A 181 -0.01 5.39 21.51
C LYS A 181 0.78 4.76 22.63
N GLU A 182 1.88 4.07 22.34
CA GLU A 182 2.73 3.52 23.40
C GLU A 182 3.30 4.64 24.29
N LEU A 183 3.41 4.36 25.59
CA LEU A 183 3.99 5.29 26.55
C LEU A 183 5.49 5.49 26.27
N HIS A 184 5.97 6.73 26.41
CA HIS A 184 7.38 7.04 26.17
C HIS A 184 8.34 6.24 27.09
N HIS A 185 7.92 6.01 28.33
CA HIS A 185 8.49 5.03 29.23
C HIS A 185 7.40 4.51 30.17
N ARG A 186 7.66 3.40 30.86
CA ARG A 186 6.70 2.67 31.73
C ARG A 186 6.03 3.47 32.87
N PHE A 187 6.45 4.71 33.09
CA PHE A 187 5.96 5.60 34.15
C PHE A 187 5.55 6.98 33.60
N ALA A 188 5.53 7.14 32.27
CA ALA A 188 5.11 8.37 31.63
C ALA A 188 3.59 8.38 31.46
N GLU A 189 2.99 9.56 31.54
CA GLU A 189 1.62 9.80 31.05
C GLU A 189 1.63 10.12 29.55
N LEU A 190 2.75 10.66 29.05
CA LEU A 190 2.96 10.92 27.64
C LEU A 190 3.18 9.63 26.83
N THR A 191 2.41 9.54 25.76
CA THR A 191 2.67 8.65 24.64
C THR A 191 3.86 9.14 23.83
N LEU A 192 4.40 8.27 22.97
CA LEU A 192 5.46 8.62 22.04
C LEU A 192 5.05 9.74 21.08
N ALA A 193 3.81 9.69 20.58
CA ALA A 193 3.25 10.75 19.74
C ALA A 193 3.09 12.07 20.51
N GLY A 194 2.51 12.02 21.71
CA GLY A 194 2.33 13.21 22.55
C GLY A 194 3.66 13.86 22.94
N ARG A 195 4.67 13.06 23.26
CA ARG A 195 6.03 13.55 23.50
C ARG A 195 6.64 14.20 22.26
N ALA A 196 6.42 13.63 21.08
CA ALA A 196 6.90 14.23 19.83
C ALA A 196 6.28 15.61 19.65
N VAL A 197 4.96 15.76 19.82
CA VAL A 197 4.28 17.05 19.80
C VAL A 197 4.90 18.02 20.82
N ALA A 198 5.02 17.61 22.08
CA ALA A 198 5.58 18.48 23.12
C ALA A 198 7.01 18.96 22.79
N LYS A 199 7.83 18.08 22.23
CA LYS A 199 9.22 18.38 21.86
C LYS A 199 9.34 19.29 20.63
N HIS A 200 8.45 19.14 19.65
CA HIS A 200 8.54 19.83 18.37
C HIS A 200 7.72 21.12 18.33
N ALA A 201 6.56 21.18 18.99
CA ALA A 201 5.74 22.38 19.12
C ALA A 201 6.51 23.57 19.73
N VAL A 202 7.41 23.34 20.68
CA VAL A 202 8.24 24.41 21.27
C VAL A 202 9.34 24.92 20.33
N ARG A 203 9.64 24.19 19.25
CA ARG A 203 10.66 24.54 18.24
C ARG A 203 10.03 25.16 16.99
N ASP A 204 8.74 24.95 16.78
CA ASP A 204 7.97 25.54 15.69
C ASP A 204 7.58 26.99 16.03
N SER A 205 8.37 27.94 15.53
CA SER A 205 8.11 29.37 15.72
C SER A 205 6.80 29.86 15.10
N THR A 206 6.25 29.11 14.13
CA THR A 206 5.00 29.47 13.44
C THR A 206 3.77 28.88 14.13
N LYS A 207 3.96 27.81 14.92
CA LYS A 207 2.90 26.98 15.52
C LYS A 207 1.92 26.42 14.49
N ALA A 208 2.23 26.50 13.20
CA ALA A 208 1.29 26.24 12.13
C ALA A 208 0.97 24.75 11.98
N TRP A 209 1.94 23.89 12.34
CA TRP A 209 1.81 22.45 12.18
C TRP A 209 1.56 21.75 13.50
N TRP A 210 2.50 21.89 14.42
CA TRP A 210 2.48 21.20 15.71
C TRP A 210 1.41 21.77 16.64
N GLY A 211 1.06 23.04 16.47
CA GLY A 211 0.19 23.79 17.37
C GLY A 211 0.95 24.29 18.60
N GLU A 212 0.20 24.74 19.60
CA GLU A 212 0.79 25.17 20.88
C GLU A 212 1.09 23.97 21.79
N CYS A 213 2.24 23.99 22.45
CA CYS A 213 2.59 23.02 23.49
C CYS A 213 1.96 23.41 24.84
N THR A 214 0.64 23.57 24.88
CA THR A 214 -0.13 23.88 26.09
C THR A 214 -1.09 22.73 26.38
N GLY A 215 -1.69 22.73 27.58
CA GLY A 215 -2.65 21.70 27.98
C GLY A 215 -2.06 20.51 28.75
N THR A 216 -2.93 19.57 29.10
CA THR A 216 -2.60 18.35 29.86
C THR A 216 -1.84 17.34 28.99
N GLU A 217 -1.26 16.31 29.61
CA GLU A 217 -0.56 15.26 28.86
C GLU A 217 -1.53 14.46 27.98
N GLU A 218 -2.80 14.30 28.40
CA GLU A 218 -3.87 13.70 27.60
C GLU A 218 -4.17 14.51 26.34
N GLU A 219 -4.22 15.84 26.44
CA GLU A 219 -4.47 16.72 25.30
C GLU A 219 -3.32 16.63 24.27
N LYS A 220 -2.06 16.58 24.75
CA LYS A 220 -0.89 16.38 23.89
C LYS A 220 -0.91 15.00 23.23
N ASN A 221 -1.30 13.96 23.96
CA ASN A 221 -1.45 12.61 23.42
C ASN A 221 -2.49 12.55 22.30
N ALA A 222 -3.68 13.11 22.53
CA ALA A 222 -4.74 13.20 21.53
C ALA A 222 -4.28 13.97 20.29
N ARG A 223 -3.58 15.10 20.48
CA ARG A 223 -3.00 15.88 19.38
C ARG A 223 -1.98 15.09 18.57
N GLY A 224 -1.13 14.32 19.25
CA GLY A 224 -0.15 13.44 18.59
C GLY A 224 -0.80 12.42 17.65
N GLN A 225 -1.94 11.84 18.06
CA GLN A 225 -2.68 10.89 17.23
C GLN A 225 -3.23 11.53 15.96
N VAL A 226 -3.86 12.70 16.08
CA VAL A 226 -4.37 13.47 14.93
C VAL A 226 -3.26 13.80 13.94
N LEU A 227 -2.06 14.15 14.43
CA LEU A 227 -0.93 14.48 13.56
C LEU A 227 -0.36 13.25 12.84
N ILE A 228 -0.32 12.07 13.49
CA ILE A 228 0.09 10.83 12.81
C ILE A 228 -0.87 10.51 11.67
N GLU A 229 -2.17 10.51 11.93
CA GLU A 229 -3.20 10.24 10.92
C GLU A 229 -3.09 11.21 9.75
N ARG A 230 -2.97 12.50 10.04
CA ARG A 230 -2.79 13.54 9.03
C ARG A 230 -1.56 13.31 8.15
N VAL A 231 -0.40 12.97 8.72
CA VAL A 231 0.79 12.69 7.88
C VAL A 231 0.57 11.44 7.04
N LEU A 232 -0.06 10.40 7.58
CA LEU A 232 -0.36 9.21 6.80
C LEU A 232 -1.35 9.52 5.66
N ASP A 233 -2.30 10.43 5.84
CA ASP A 233 -3.25 10.82 4.79
C ASP A 233 -2.61 11.71 3.72
N GLU A 234 -1.72 12.61 4.13
CA GLU A 234 -1.08 13.59 3.24
C GLU A 234 0.29 13.11 2.69
N ALA A 235 0.71 11.87 2.98
CA ALA A 235 2.03 11.37 2.61
C ALA A 235 2.28 11.39 1.09
N LEU A 236 3.21 12.22 0.63
CA LEU A 236 3.67 12.31 -0.76
C LEU A 236 4.90 11.45 -1.05
N TRP A 237 5.66 11.14 0.00
CA TRP A 237 6.92 10.43 -0.11
C TRP A 237 7.07 9.50 1.08
N ILE A 238 7.29 8.21 0.81
CA ILE A 238 7.33 7.16 1.84
C ILE A 238 8.59 6.33 1.62
N ASN A 239 9.33 6.03 2.67
CA ASN A 239 10.54 5.24 2.61
C ASN A 239 10.73 4.47 3.92
N ILE A 240 11.48 3.37 3.88
CA ILE A 240 11.84 2.60 5.07
C ILE A 240 13.35 2.54 5.16
N HIS A 241 13.90 3.04 6.27
CA HIS A 241 15.32 3.07 6.55
C HIS A 241 15.69 2.07 7.65
N GLY A 242 16.88 1.50 7.55
CA GLY A 242 17.45 0.71 8.65
C GLY A 242 18.36 1.59 9.50
N LEU A 243 18.11 1.61 10.81
CA LEU A 243 19.04 2.13 11.81
C LEU A 243 19.76 0.94 12.48
N PRO A 244 20.89 1.17 13.20
CA PRO A 244 21.70 0.08 13.77
C PRO A 244 20.95 -0.92 14.66
N VAL A 245 19.79 -0.55 15.23
CA VAL A 245 18.99 -1.39 16.14
C VAL A 245 17.49 -1.41 15.83
N SER A 246 17.06 -0.79 14.73
CA SER A 246 15.64 -0.63 14.43
C SER A 246 15.37 -0.37 12.94
N ILE A 247 14.10 -0.49 12.56
CA ILE A 247 13.61 -0.07 11.26
C ILE A 247 12.75 1.17 11.45
N VAL A 248 12.93 2.15 10.57
CA VAL A 248 12.17 3.40 10.61
C VAL A 248 11.38 3.59 9.34
N THR A 249 10.08 3.78 9.48
CA THR A 249 9.20 4.25 8.40
C THR A 249 9.25 5.77 8.38
N LEU A 250 9.61 6.33 7.23
CA LEU A 250 9.65 7.75 6.97
C LEU A 250 8.53 8.11 6.01
N CYS A 251 7.61 8.95 6.46
CA CYS A 251 6.58 9.56 5.62
C CYS A 251 6.84 11.07 5.53
N TYR A 252 6.59 11.66 4.37
CA TYR A 252 6.67 13.11 4.17
C TYR A 252 5.37 13.62 3.57
N ALA A 253 4.75 14.57 4.27
CA ALA A 253 3.62 15.39 3.82
C ALA A 253 4.14 16.80 3.50
N PRO A 254 3.38 17.68 2.81
CA PRO A 254 3.85 19.03 2.47
C PRO A 254 4.49 19.75 3.68
N ASN A 255 5.81 19.95 3.60
CA ASN A 255 6.68 20.60 4.58
C ASN A 255 6.94 19.84 5.90
N HIS A 256 6.53 18.57 6.04
CA HIS A 256 6.64 17.87 7.32
C HIS A 256 7.00 16.39 7.16
N PHE A 257 7.79 15.87 8.08
CA PHE A 257 8.23 14.48 8.10
C PHE A 257 7.57 13.72 9.26
N LEU A 258 7.44 12.42 9.13
CA LEU A 258 7.04 11.51 10.21
C LEU A 258 8.03 10.36 10.23
N TRP A 259 8.72 10.20 11.37
CA TRP A 259 9.67 9.12 11.59
C TRP A 259 9.06 8.17 12.60
N VAL A 260 8.64 6.99 12.14
CA VAL A 260 8.06 5.94 12.98
C VAL A 260 9.12 4.87 13.15
N THR A 261 9.73 4.80 14.33
CA THR A 261 10.66 3.72 14.64
C THR A 261 9.88 2.52 15.15
N LEU A 262 9.94 1.39 14.45
CA LEU A 262 9.31 0.16 14.90
C LEU A 262 10.39 -0.83 15.37
N PRO A 263 10.25 -1.40 16.59
CA PRO A 263 11.28 -2.22 17.17
C PRO A 263 11.45 -3.52 16.39
N THR A 264 12.68 -3.82 15.99
CA THR A 264 13.07 -5.16 15.57
C THR A 264 13.64 -5.89 16.79
N LYS A 265 12.77 -6.52 17.57
CA LYS A 265 13.05 -7.42 18.71
C LYS A 265 13.80 -6.89 19.95
N SER A 266 14.43 -5.73 19.95
CA SER A 266 14.91 -5.08 21.20
C SER A 266 15.38 -3.66 20.94
N GLY A 267 14.59 -2.64 21.27
CA GLY A 267 15.10 -1.27 21.19
C GLY A 267 14.02 -0.21 21.18
N ARG A 268 14.24 0.85 21.97
CA ARG A 268 13.36 2.00 22.17
C ARG A 268 12.88 2.62 20.86
N ILE A 269 11.62 3.01 20.87
CA ILE A 269 11.01 3.82 19.82
C ILE A 269 11.42 5.28 20.01
N GLU A 270 12.01 5.87 18.97
CA GLU A 270 12.21 7.32 18.89
C GLU A 270 11.44 7.88 17.69
N TRP A 271 10.70 8.97 17.93
CA TRP A 271 10.04 9.77 16.91
C TRP A 271 10.76 11.12 16.76
N PRO A 272 11.90 11.19 16.04
CA PRO A 272 12.52 12.47 15.75
C PRO A 272 11.91 13.04 14.47
N ILE A 273 11.00 14.00 14.58
CA ILE A 273 10.50 14.72 13.39
C ILE A 273 11.34 15.98 13.21
N ARG A 274 12.21 16.02 12.20
CA ARG A 274 12.93 17.25 11.87
C ARG A 274 12.10 18.09 10.92
N ASP A 275 11.85 19.33 11.30
CA ASP A 275 11.54 20.39 10.36
C ASP A 275 12.86 20.75 9.65
N TYR A 276 12.87 20.75 8.32
CA TYR A 276 13.97 21.28 7.50
C TYR A 276 13.52 22.58 6.87
#